data_AF-A0AAD2IWA7-F1
#
_entry.id   AF-A0AAD2IWA7-F1
#
_cell.length_a   1.000
_cell.length_b   1.000
_cell.length_c   1.000
_cell.angle_alpha   90.00
_cell.angle_beta   90.00
_cell.angle_gamma   90.00
#
_symmetry.space_group_name_H-M   'P 1'
#
loop_
_entity.id
_entity.type
_entity.pdbx_description
1 polymer ?
#
loop_
_entity_poly.entity_id
_entity_poly.type
_entity_poly.pdbx_seq_one_letter_code
_entity_poly.pdbx_strand_id
1 'polypeptide(L)'
;MKLSFIRPGKPVENAYIESFNGKFRDECLNEHWFMSLRQAKSLIEDWRVEYNTERPHSALGYLTPEQFAQAHRQQRFLTLGSMSVPY
;
A
#
# COMPACT_ATOMS: atom_id res chain seq x y z
N MET A 1 -16.03 9.86 -2.16
CA MET A 1 -14.62 9.85 -1.71
C MET A 1 -14.53 10.70 -0.44
N LYS A 2 -14.00 10.15 0.66
CA LYS A 2 -13.84 10.90 1.93
C LYS A 2 -12.36 11.23 2.11
N LEU A 3 -12.03 12.51 2.22
CA LEU A 3 -10.68 12.97 2.52
C LEU A 3 -10.47 12.92 4.05
N SER A 4 -9.29 12.46 4.45
CA SER A 4 -8.83 12.46 5.84
C SER A 4 -7.47 13.14 5.86
N PHE A 5 -7.35 14.25 6.59
CA PHE A 5 -6.10 14.99 6.77
C PHE A 5 -5.45 14.61 8.10
N ILE A 6 -4.11 14.71 8.17
CA ILE A 6 -3.39 14.63 9.44
C ILE A 6 -3.80 15.78 10.37
N ARG A 7 -3.72 15.55 11.67
CA ARG A 7 -3.98 16.59 12.67
C ARG A 7 -2.79 17.56 12.75
N PRO A 8 -3.02 18.88 12.90
CA PRO A 8 -1.94 19.83 13.14
C PRO A 8 -1.06 19.39 14.32
N GLY A 9 0.27 19.40 14.13
CA GLY A 9 1.23 18.96 15.14
C GLY A 9 1.33 17.44 15.36
N LYS A 10 0.78 16.60 14.47
CA LYS A 10 0.88 15.13 14.53
C LYS A 10 1.56 14.51 13.29
N PRO A 11 2.87 14.78 13.07
CA PRO A 11 3.59 14.25 11.90
C PRO A 11 3.61 12.72 11.85
N VAL A 12 3.56 12.04 13.01
CA VAL A 12 3.50 10.57 13.10
C VAL A 12 2.31 9.93 12.37
N GLU A 13 1.24 10.67 12.09
CA GLU A 13 0.10 10.18 11.29
C GLU A 13 0.44 10.02 9.80
N ASN A 14 1.54 10.64 9.35
CA ASN A 14 2.06 10.58 7.98
C ASN A 14 3.16 9.50 7.81
N ALA A 15 3.66 8.90 8.90
CA ALA A 15 4.84 8.04 8.89
C ALA A 15 4.74 6.84 7.92
N TYR A 16 3.54 6.28 7.72
CA TYR A 16 3.32 5.18 6.78
C TYR A 16 3.55 5.57 5.33
N ILE A 17 3.03 6.74 4.91
CA ILE A 17 3.19 7.21 3.53
C ILE A 17 4.59 7.81 3.30
N GLU A 18 5.22 8.37 4.34
CA GLU A 18 6.63 8.78 4.31
C GLU A 18 7.57 7.59 4.08
N SER A 19 7.36 6.48 4.81
CA SER A 19 8.13 5.25 4.63
C SER A 19 7.96 4.66 3.22
N PHE A 20 6.73 4.60 2.71
CA PHE A 20 6.45 4.18 1.33
C PHE A 20 7.13 5.09 0.29
N ASN A 21 7.01 6.41 0.43
CA ASN A 21 7.59 7.38 -0.50
C ASN A 21 9.12 7.36 -0.48
N GLY A 22 9.75 7.09 0.67
CA GLY A 22 11.19 6.86 0.78
C GLY A 22 11.61 5.65 -0.04
N LYS A 23 10.99 4.49 0.20
CA LYS A 23 11.24 3.26 -0.57
C LYS A 23 11.03 3.44 -2.06
N PHE A 24 9.93 4.06 -2.48
CA PHE A 24 9.67 4.32 -3.90
C PHE A 24 10.72 5.24 -4.54
N ARG A 25 11.18 6.27 -3.82
CA ARG A 25 12.27 7.12 -4.29
C ARG A 25 13.56 6.31 -4.46
N ASP A 26 13.98 5.62 -3.41
CA ASP A 26 15.30 5.01 -3.34
C ASP A 26 15.40 3.75 -4.20
N GLU A 27 14.35 2.95 -4.27
CA GLU A 27 14.34 1.64 -4.94
C GLU A 27 13.75 1.67 -6.37
N CYS A 28 13.11 2.77 -6.78
CA CYS A 28 12.57 2.93 -8.15
C CYS A 28 13.07 4.20 -8.83
N LEU A 29 12.85 5.38 -8.24
CA LEU A 29 13.11 6.64 -8.96
C LEU A 29 14.61 6.98 -9.08
N ASN A 30 15.41 6.65 -8.08
CA ASN A 30 16.85 6.93 -8.08
C ASN A 30 17.66 5.94 -8.93
N GLU A 31 17.19 4.69 -9.05
CA GLU A 31 17.86 3.62 -9.81
C GLU A 31 17.71 3.75 -11.34
N HIS A 32 16.81 4.62 -11.82
CA HIS A 32 16.46 4.70 -13.24
C HIS A 32 16.66 6.09 -13.85
N TRP A 33 17.44 6.15 -14.93
CA TRP A 33 17.47 7.33 -15.80
C TRP A 33 16.35 7.27 -16.85
N PHE A 34 15.33 8.10 -16.68
CA PHE A 34 14.16 8.10 -17.57
C PHE A 34 14.43 8.87 -18.87
N MET A 35 14.40 8.18 -20.01
CA MET A 35 14.54 8.78 -21.34
C MET A 35 13.19 9.26 -21.92
N SER A 36 12.06 8.81 -21.35
CA SER A 36 10.73 9.30 -21.73
C SER A 36 9.67 9.07 -20.64
N LEU A 37 8.58 9.83 -20.69
CA LEU A 37 7.41 9.61 -19.83
C LEU A 37 6.76 8.23 -20.01
N ARG A 38 6.87 7.62 -21.20
CA ARG A 38 6.37 6.24 -21.44
C ARG A 38 7.21 5.23 -20.66
N GLN A 39 8.54 5.34 -20.74
CA GLN A 39 9.46 4.47 -20.01
C GLN A 39 9.27 4.63 -18.50
N ALA A 40 9.19 5.87 -17.99
CA ALA A 40 8.94 6.14 -16.58
C ALA A 40 7.64 5.49 -16.09
N LYS A 41 6.55 5.61 -16.85
CA LYS A 41 5.27 4.95 -16.50
C LYS A 41 5.39 3.42 -16.45
N SER A 42 6.11 2.78 -17.38
CA SER A 42 6.31 1.32 -17.33
C SER A 42 7.04 0.93 -16.06
N LEU A 43 8.24 1.47 -15.83
CA LEU A 43 9.09 1.12 -14.69
C LEU A 43 8.42 1.37 -13.34
N ILE A 44 7.63 2.44 -13.23
CA ILE A 44 6.86 2.75 -12.01
C ILE A 44 5.70 1.75 -11.83
N GLU A 45 5.00 1.34 -12.88
CA GLU A 45 3.95 0.32 -12.80
C GLU A 45 4.54 -1.07 -12.49
N ASP A 46 5.66 -1.43 -13.10
CA ASP A 46 6.38 -2.69 -12.87
C ASP A 46 6.82 -2.78 -11.39
N TRP A 47 7.47 -1.74 -10.86
CA TRP A 47 7.82 -1.63 -9.43
C TRP A 47 6.58 -1.63 -8.52
N ARG A 48 5.49 -0.96 -8.92
CA ARG A 48 4.23 -0.95 -8.15
C ARG A 48 3.62 -2.35 -8.08
N VAL A 49 3.69 -3.15 -9.14
CA VAL A 49 3.24 -4.54 -9.12
C VAL A 49 4.12 -5.33 -8.13
N GLU A 50 5.43 -5.37 -8.34
CA GLU A 50 6.39 -6.10 -7.49
C GLU A 50 6.21 -5.78 -6.00
N TYR A 51 6.13 -4.49 -5.65
CA TYR A 51 5.92 -4.04 -4.28
C TYR A 51 4.63 -4.58 -3.65
N ASN A 52 3.54 -4.67 -4.42
CA ASN A 52 2.24 -5.10 -3.90
C ASN A 52 2.03 -6.62 -3.92
N THR A 53 2.64 -7.34 -4.86
CA THR A 53 2.37 -8.76 -5.11
C THR A 53 3.47 -9.70 -4.62
N GLU A 54 4.73 -9.25 -4.56
CA GLU A 54 5.89 -10.12 -4.31
C GLU A 54 6.62 -9.84 -2.99
N ARG A 55 6.59 -8.60 -2.50
CA ARG A 55 7.40 -8.19 -1.34
C ARG A 55 6.67 -8.38 0.00
N PRO A 56 7.13 -9.29 0.89
CA PRO A 56 6.54 -9.45 2.22
C PRO A 56 7.01 -8.33 3.18
N HIS A 57 6.09 -7.79 3.97
CA HIS A 57 6.41 -6.75 4.96
C HIS A 57 6.24 -7.27 6.39
N SER A 58 7.25 -7.08 7.24
CA SER A 58 7.20 -7.46 8.66
C SER A 58 6.04 -6.79 9.41
N ALA A 59 5.72 -5.53 9.09
CA ALA A 59 4.57 -4.79 9.63
C ALA A 59 3.20 -5.38 9.23
N LEU A 60 3.16 -6.23 8.20
CA LEU A 60 1.96 -6.96 7.73
C LEU A 60 2.02 -8.45 8.11
N GLY A 61 2.88 -8.84 9.06
CA GLY A 61 3.07 -10.25 9.45
C GLY A 61 3.78 -11.09 8.39
N TYR A 62 4.68 -10.49 7.62
CA TYR A 62 5.36 -11.09 6.45
C TYR A 62 4.43 -11.48 5.29
N LEU A 63 3.25 -10.86 5.21
CA LEU A 63 2.40 -10.88 4.02
C LEU A 63 2.78 -9.76 3.04
N THR A 64 2.47 -9.95 1.77
CA THR A 64 2.51 -8.86 0.77
C THR A 64 1.31 -7.92 0.95
N PRO A 65 1.35 -6.67 0.46
CA PRO A 65 0.23 -5.74 0.56
C PRO A 65 -1.07 -6.28 -0.02
N GLU A 66 -1.01 -7.02 -1.14
CA GLU A 66 -2.19 -7.64 -1.74
C GLU A 66 -2.76 -8.77 -0.87
N GLN A 67 -1.92 -9.67 -0.37
CA GLN A 67 -2.33 -10.77 0.52
C GLN A 67 -2.98 -10.23 1.81
N PHE A 68 -2.37 -9.21 2.42
CA PHE A 68 -2.90 -8.54 3.60
C PHE A 68 -4.26 -7.88 3.32
N ALA A 69 -4.40 -7.17 2.18
CA ALA A 69 -5.65 -6.55 1.77
C ALA A 69 -6.75 -7.59 1.46
N GLN A 70 -6.39 -8.73 0.88
CA GLN A 70 -7.32 -9.84 0.62
C GLN A 70 -7.81 -10.47 1.93
N ALA A 71 -6.91 -10.79 2.85
CA ALA A 71 -7.26 -11.33 4.17
C ALA A 71 -8.17 -10.37 4.95
N HIS A 72 -7.85 -9.08 5.00
CA HIS A 72 -8.71 -8.07 5.64
C HIS A 72 -10.07 -7.92 4.96
N ARG A 73 -10.15 -8.07 3.63
CA ARG A 73 -11.43 -8.04 2.91
C ARG A 73 -12.30 -9.25 3.23
N GLN A 74 -11.69 -10.44 3.32
CA GLN A 74 -12.37 -11.68 3.73
C GLN A 74 -12.85 -11.62 5.19
N GLN A 75 -12.00 -11.17 6.11
CA GLN A 75 -12.38 -10.95 7.51
C GLN A 75 -13.55 -9.96 7.63
N ARG A 76 -13.50 -8.82 6.92
CA ARG A 76 -14.61 -7.85 6.89
C ARG A 76 -15.90 -8.46 6.34
N PHE A 77 -15.81 -9.27 5.29
CA PHE A 77 -16.98 -9.95 4.73
C PHE A 77 -17.58 -10.95 5.72
N LEU A 78 -16.75 -11.76 6.40
CA LEU A 78 -17.19 -12.69 7.43
C LEU A 78 -17.84 -11.96 8.61
N THR A 79 -17.28 -10.85 9.09
CA THR A 79 -17.87 -10.05 10.19
C THR A 79 -19.15 -9.32 9.80
N LEU A 80 -19.36 -9.02 8.51
CA LEU A 80 -20.60 -8.40 8.04
C LEU A 80 -21.68 -9.45 7.72
N GLY A 81 -21.28 -10.64 7.25
CA GLY A 81 -22.18 -11.77 7.02
C GLY A 81 -22.61 -12.50 8.29
N SER A 82 -21.84 -12.41 9.38
CA SER A 82 -22.23 -12.96 10.69
C SER A 82 -23.13 -12.03 11.52
N MET A 83 -23.42 -10.81 11.04
CA MET A 83 -24.34 -9.85 11.68
C MET A 83 -25.81 -10.01 11.25
N SER A 84 -26.20 -11.20 10.77
CA SER A 84 -27.57 -11.59 10.41
C SER A 84 -27.76 -13.09 10.66
N VAL A 85 -28.72 -13.63 11.43
CA VAL A 85 -29.78 -13.19 12.39
C VAL A 85 -29.95 -14.34 13.44
N PRO A 86 -30.79 -14.35 14.52
CA PRO A 86 -31.94 -13.51 14.95
C PRO A 86 -31.54 -12.38 15.95
N TYR A 87 -32.39 -11.74 16.76
CA TYR A 87 -33.85 -11.80 17.02
C TYR A 87 -34.53 -10.48 16.64
#